data_AF-A0A7C7CH82-F1
#
_entry.id   AF-A0A7C7CH82-F1
#
_cell.length_a   1.000
_cell.length_b   1.000
_cell.length_c   1.000
_cell.angle_alpha   90.00
_cell.angle_beta   90.00
_cell.angle_gamma   90.00
#
_symmetry.space_group_name_H-M   'P 1'
#
loop_
_entity.id
_entity.type
_entity.pdbx_description
1 polymer ?
#
loop_
_entity_poly.entity_id
_entity_poly.type
_entity_poly.pdbx_seq_one_letter_code
_entity_poly.pdbx_strand_id
1 'polypeptide(L)' 'MSLYRIHVRSCLLLILTSLLLPAASVLADTERRTLDWIVAQVNNDVIVASELGDRANRLRAELEARNTPLPDDRKFLR' A
#
# COMPACT_ATOMS: atom_id res chain seq x y z
N MET A 1 23.48 5.78 52.12
CA MET A 1 23.69 5.69 50.65
C MET A 1 22.89 4.54 49.98
N SER A 2 21.70 4.17 50.46
CA SER A 2 20.89 3.08 49.86
C SER A 2 19.70 3.59 49.02
N LEU A 3 19.05 4.67 49.46
CA LEU A 3 17.86 5.23 48.81
C LEU A 3 18.13 5.83 47.42
N TYR A 4 19.31 6.43 47.21
CA TYR A 4 19.70 7.03 45.93
C TYR A 4 19.83 5.99 44.80
N ARG A 5 20.35 4.79 45.11
CA ARG A 5 20.47 3.69 44.14
C ARG A 5 19.11 3.16 43.70
N ILE A 6 18.11 3.21 44.58
CA ILE A 6 16.76 2.73 44.29
C ILE A 6 16.07 3.71 43.35
N HIS A 7 16.15 5.02 43.62
CA HIS A 7 15.56 6.04 42.75
C HIS A 7 16.20 6.10 41.35
N VAL A 8 17.52 5.94 41.25
CA VAL A 8 18.20 5.89 39.94
C VAL A 8 17.76 4.65 39.14
N ARG A 9 17.62 3.49 39.79
CA ARG A 9 17.12 2.26 39.15
C ARG A 9 15.67 2.39 38.70
N SER A 10 14.81 2.99 39.52
CA SER A 10 13.41 3.22 39.17
C SER A 10 13.26 4.21 38.01
N CYS A 11 14.04 5.30 37.97
CA CYS A 11 14.06 6.22 36.83
C CYS A 11 14.55 5.55 35.55
N LEU A 12 15.59 4.72 35.65
CA LEU A 12 16.13 4.01 34.50
C LEU A 12 15.13 2.99 33.93
N LEU A 13 14.38 2.31 34.80
CA LEU A 13 13.29 1.43 34.40
C LEU A 13 12.15 2.19 33.71
N LEU A 14 11.76 3.35 34.23
CA LEU A 14 10.71 4.19 33.62
C LEU A 14 11.10 4.66 32.22
N ILE A 15 12.36 5.08 32.02
CA ILE A 15 12.89 5.50 30.72
C ILE A 15 12.94 4.31 29.75
N LEU A 16 13.34 3.12 30.21
CA LEU A 16 13.32 1.92 29.37
C LEU A 16 11.89 1.58 28.93
N THR A 17 10.92 1.61 29.85
CA THR A 17 9.53 1.29 29.53
C THR A 17 8.89 2.31 28.61
N SER A 18 9.19 3.61 28.74
CA SER A 18 8.65 4.65 27.86
C SER A 18 9.24 4.60 26.45
N LEU A 19 10.46 4.07 26.30
CA LEU A 19 11.10 3.88 25.00
C LEU A 19 10.61 2.59 24.28
N LEU A 20 10.30 1.54 25.03
CA LEU A 20 9.84 0.25 24.49
C LEU A 20 8.34 0.23 24.11
N LEU A 21 7.49 1.00 24.79
CA LEU A 21 6.05 1.09 24.48
C LEU A 21 5.74 1.59 23.05
N PRO A 22 6.33 2.69 22.54
CA PRO A 22 6.01 3.20 21.21
C PRO A 22 6.50 2.28 20.08
N ALA A 23 7.49 1.41 20.31
CA ALA A 23 7.93 0.42 19.32
C ALA A 23 6.88 -0.67 19.06
N ALA A 24 6.05 -0.99 20.05
CA ALA A 24 4.97 -1.98 19.89
C ALA A 24 3.76 -1.43 19.11
N SER A 25 3.52 -0.11 19.12
CA SER A 25 2.40 0.51 18.40
C SER A 25 2.62 0.66 16.89
N VAL A 26 3.85 0.54 16.39
CA VAL A 26 4.17 0.70 14.95
C VAL A 26 3.80 -0.54 14.12
N LEU A 27 3.61 -1.71 14.76
CA LEU A 27 3.30 -2.97 14.08
C LEU A 27 1.81 -3.12 13.69
N ALA A 28 0.95 -2.17 14.07
CA ALA A 28 -0.49 -2.28 13.87
C ALA A 28 -1.03 -1.61 12.59
N ASP A 29 -0.21 -0.93 11.78
CA ASP A 29 -0.70 -0.04 10.71
C ASP A 29 -0.38 -0.51 9.26
N THR A 30 -0.11 -1.81 9.04
CA THR A 30 0.42 -2.25 7.73
C THR A 30 -0.31 -3.41 7.05
N GLU A 31 -1.60 -3.63 7.32
CA GLU A 31 -2.41 -4.48 6.44
C GLU A 31 -3.72 -3.80 6.02
N ARG A 32 -3.62 -2.55 5.55
CA ARG A 32 -4.66 -1.99 4.67
C ARG A 32 -4.49 -2.66 3.31
N ARG A 33 -5.16 -3.79 3.11
CA ARG A 33 -5.31 -4.38 1.78
C ARG A 33 -6.08 -3.38 0.92
N THR A 34 -5.41 -2.79 -0.06
CA THR A 34 -6.06 -1.98 -1.09
C THR A 34 -7.07 -2.88 -1.78
N LEU A 35 -8.37 -2.67 -1.54
CA LEU A 35 -9.41 -3.33 -2.33
C LEU A 35 -9.29 -2.79 -3.75
N ASP A 36 -8.99 -3.67 -4.70
CA ASP A 36 -8.98 -3.30 -6.11
C ASP A 36 -10.41 -3.06 -6.59
N TRP A 37 -10.58 -2.05 -7.45
CA TRP A 37 -11.91 -1.63 -7.88
C TRP A 37 -12.41 -2.49 -9.03
N ILE A 38 -13.69 -2.85 -8.98
CA ILE A 38 -14.37 -3.59 -10.05
C ILE A 38 -14.72 -2.61 -11.16
N VAL A 39 -14.25 -2.89 -12.38
CA VAL A 39 -14.47 -2.05 -13.56
C VAL A 39 -15.65 -2.54 -14.40
N ALA A 40 -15.84 -3.86 -14.43
CA ALA A 40 -16.90 -4.50 -15.19
C ALA A 40 -17.20 -5.92 -14.65
N GLN A 41 -18.43 -6.38 -14.87
CA GLN A 41 -18.82 -7.78 -14.71
C GLN A 41 -19.23 -8.31 -16.07
N VAL A 42 -18.66 -9.44 -16.48
CA VAL A 42 -18.94 -10.09 -17.76
C VAL A 42 -19.34 -11.53 -17.49
N ASN A 43 -20.62 -11.86 -17.72
CA ASN A 43 -21.20 -13.15 -17.33
C ASN A 43 -20.99 -13.42 -15.83
N ASN A 44 -20.16 -14.42 -15.50
CA ASN A 44 -19.83 -14.83 -14.15
C ASN A 44 -18.44 -14.36 -13.67
N ASP A 45 -17.73 -13.58 -14.49
CA ASP A 45 -16.40 -13.07 -14.17
C ASP A 45 -16.42 -11.57 -13.86
N VAL A 46 -15.50 -11.16 -12.99
CA VAL A 46 -15.32 -9.78 -12.54
C VAL A 46 -13.97 -9.29 -13.06
N ILE A 47 -13.98 -8.20 -13.82
CA ILE A 47 -12.77 -7.52 -14.28
C ILE A 47 -12.43 -6.45 -13.25
N VAL A 48 -11.26 -6.59 -12.63
CA VAL A 48 -10.70 -5.62 -11.70
C VAL A 48 -9.73 -4.70 -12.40
N ALA A 49 -9.48 -3.53 -11.80
CA ALA A 49 -8.76 -2.48 -12.48
C ALA A 49 -7.27 -2.72 -12.64
N SER A 50 -6.65 -3.41 -11.68
CA SER A 50 -5.25 -3.82 -11.84
C SER A 50 -5.10 -4.70 -13.08
N GLU A 51 -6.00 -5.68 -13.27
CA GLU A 51 -5.99 -6.56 -14.44
C GLU A 51 -6.16 -5.75 -15.74
N LEU A 52 -7.13 -4.83 -15.77
CA LEU A 52 -7.38 -3.99 -16.93
C LEU A 52 -6.16 -3.12 -17.25
N GLY A 53 -5.54 -2.52 -16.24
CA GLY A 53 -4.34 -1.69 -16.36
C GLY A 53 -3.15 -2.48 -16.90
N ASP A 54 -2.87 -3.66 -16.34
CA ASP A 54 -1.78 -4.54 -16.78
C ASP A 54 -1.95 -5.00 -18.22
N ARG A 55 -3.20 -5.27 -18.62
CA ARG A 55 -3.52 -5.65 -20.00
C ARG A 55 -3.37 -4.47 -20.96
N ALA A 56 -3.83 -3.28 -20.58
CA ALA A 56 -3.68 -2.07 -21.37
C ALA A 56 -2.20 -1.72 -21.58
N ASN A 57 -1.37 -1.83 -20.54
CA ASN A 57 0.06 -1.55 -20.62
C ASN A 57 0.80 -2.51 -21.57
N ARG A 58 0.49 -3.81 -21.51
CA ARG A 58 1.07 -4.80 -22.44
C ARG A 58 0.69 -4.50 -23.89
N LEU A 59 -0.60 -4.23 -24.14
CA LEU A 59 -1.07 -3.84 -25.48
C LEU A 59 -0.38 -2.56 -25.97
N ARG A 60 -0.22 -1.56 -25.11
CA ARG A 60 0.47 -0.32 -25.46
C ARG A 60 1.92 -0.58 -25.87
N ALA A 61 2.65 -1.37 -25.09
CA ALA A 61 4.03 -1.74 -25.41
C ALA A 61 4.15 -2.51 -26.74
N GLU A 62 3.20 -3.41 -27.02
CA GLU A 62 3.16 -4.14 -28.29
C GLU A 62 2.86 -3.22 -29.49
N LEU A 63 1.94 -2.27 -29.33
CA LEU A 63 1.61 -1.30 -30.37
C LEU A 63 2.77 -0.34 -30.65
N GLU A 64 3.44 0.13 -29.60
CA GLU A 64 4.66 0.96 -29.70
C GLU A 64 5.77 0.20 -30.43
N ALA A 65 6.01 -1.07 -30.07
CA ALA A 65 6.99 -1.91 -30.77
C ALA A 65 6.67 -2.12 -32.25
N ARG A 66 5.39 -2.07 -32.62
CA ARG A 66 4.90 -2.19 -34.00
C ARG A 66 4.73 -0.84 -34.71
N ASN A 67 5.12 0.28 -34.10
CA ASN A 67 4.86 1.64 -34.59
C ASN A 67 3.37 1.87 -34.95
N THR A 68 2.46 1.24 -34.24
CA THR A 68 1.02 1.38 -34.46
C THR A 68 0.49 2.52 -33.58
N PRO A 69 -0.15 3.54 -34.16
CA PRO A 69 -0.65 4.68 -33.38
C PRO A 69 -1.82 4.26 -32.49
N LEU A 70 -1.83 4.72 -31.23
CA LEU A 70 -2.98 4.58 -30.35
C LEU A 70 -4.09 5.56 -30.76
N PRO A 71 -5.37 5.17 -30.60
CA PRO A 71 -6.49 6.07 -30.84
C PRO A 71 -6.51 7.21 -29.82
N ASP A 72 -6.89 8.42 -30.26
CA ASP A 72 -7.00 9.61 -29.39
C ASP A 72 -8.12 9.42 -28.36
N ASP A 73 -7.79 9.59 -27.08
CA ASP A 73 -8.70 9.48 -25.93
C ASP A 73 -9.93 10.38 -26.09
N ARG A 74 -9.80 11.49 -26.83
CA ARG A 74 -10.90 12.43 -27.11
C ARG A 74 -12.05 11.85 -27.94
N LYS A 75 -11.86 10.71 -28.61
CA LYS A 75 -12.91 10.13 -29.47
C LYS A 75 -13.96 9.32 -28.72
N PHE A 76 -13.73 8.98 -27.44
CA PHE A 76 -14.58 8.04 -26.68
C PHE A 76 -15.46 8.70 -25.60
N LEU A 77 -15.39 10.02 -25.41
CA LEU A 77 -16.16 10.76 -24.40
C LEU A 77 -17.42 11.46 -24.96
N ARG A 78 -18.18 10.80 -25.85
CA ARG A 78 -19.45 11.32 -26.36
C ARG A 78 -20.66 10.87 -25.55
#